data_AF-A0A4P5WQV6-F1
#
_entry.id   AF-A0A4P5WQV6-F1
#
_cell.length_a   1.000
_cell.length_b   1.000
_cell.length_c   1.000
_cell.angle_alpha   90.00
_cell.angle_beta   90.00
_cell.angle_gamma   90.00
#
_symmetry.space_group_name_H-M   'P 1'
#
loop_
_entity.id
_entity.type
_entity.pdbx_description
1 polymer ?
#
loop_
_entity_poly.entity_id
_entity_poly.type
_entity_poly.pdbx_seq_one_letter_code
_entity_poly.pdbx_strand_id
1 'polypeptide(L)' 'MRKISRSSLAVIGFLLAACSSTQWVHPTKPSDSFTSEYNKCQQDVVRDPKMQQGSQLLLINATERCILKQGWRMIEQEK' A
#
# COMPACT_ATOMS: atom_id res chain seq x y z
N MET A 1 -36.25 -18.03 -16.29
CA MET A 1 -35.86 -16.81 -15.57
C MET A 1 -35.72 -17.13 -14.08
N ARG A 2 -34.49 -17.16 -13.54
CA ARG A 2 -34.23 -17.52 -12.13
C ARG A 2 -34.50 -16.30 -11.24
N LYS A 3 -35.44 -16.40 -10.30
CA LYS A 3 -35.75 -15.36 -9.31
C LYS A 3 -34.65 -15.37 -8.26
N ILE A 4 -33.73 -14.40 -8.33
CA ILE A 4 -32.67 -14.21 -7.34
C ILE A 4 -33.35 -13.77 -6.04
N SER A 5 -33.31 -14.62 -5.01
CA SER A 5 -33.89 -14.35 -3.69
C SER A 5 -33.13 -13.20 -3.02
N ARG A 6 -33.86 -12.19 -2.53
CA ARG A 6 -33.29 -10.98 -1.88
C ARG A 6 -32.41 -11.33 -0.68
N SER A 7 -32.65 -12.46 -0.02
CA SER A 7 -31.84 -12.94 1.11
C SER A 7 -30.42 -13.34 0.72
N SER A 8 -30.19 -13.79 -0.52
CA SER A 8 -28.85 -14.19 -0.98
C SER A 8 -27.93 -12.99 -1.22
N LEU A 9 -28.47 -11.81 -1.53
CA LEU A 9 -27.66 -10.59 -1.70
C LEU A 9 -27.14 -10.04 -0.37
N ALA A 10 -27.89 -10.18 0.72
CA ALA A 10 -27.47 -9.68 2.03
C ALA A 10 -26.25 -10.43 2.58
N VAL A 11 -26.19 -11.75 2.35
CA VAL A 11 -25.06 -12.59 2.79
C VAL A 11 -23.77 -12.24 2.02
N ILE A 12 -23.87 -11.94 0.72
CA ILE A 12 -22.72 -11.51 -0.09
C ILE A 12 -22.21 -10.14 0.38
N GLY A 13 -23.11 -9.21 0.76
CA GLY A 13 -22.72 -7.89 1.28
C GLY A 13 -21.93 -7.93 2.58
N PHE A 14 -22.27 -8.86 3.50
CA PHE A 14 -21.54 -9.01 4.78
C PHE A 14 -20.15 -9.64 4.61
N LEU A 15 -19.97 -10.56 3.65
CA LEU A 15 -18.68 -11.20 3.39
C LEU A 15 -17.66 -10.27 2.73
N LEU A 16 -18.10 -9.16 2.13
CA LEU A 16 -17.23 -8.17 1.47
C LEU A 16 -16.75 -7.05 2.42
N ALA A 17 -17.22 -7.01 3.68
CA ALA A 17 -16.90 -5.93 4.62
C ALA A 17 -15.59 -6.14 5.41
N ALA A 18 -14.92 -7.28 5.24
CA ALA A 18 -13.57 -7.54 5.75
C ALA A 18 -12.51 -6.79 4.92
N CYS A 19 -12.64 -5.47 4.85
CA CYS A 19 -11.61 -4.58 4.33
C CYS A 19 -10.62 -4.34 5.47
N SER A 20 -9.54 -5.14 5.48
CA SER A 20 -8.34 -4.86 6.26
C SER A 20 -7.71 -3.58 5.71
N SER A 21 -7.62 -2.54 6.54
CA SER A 21 -6.97 -1.28 6.16
C SER A 21 -5.52 -1.32 6.61
N THR A 22 -4.60 -1.33 5.67
CA THR A 22 -3.18 -1.13 5.95
C THR A 22 -2.84 0.37 5.92
N GLN A 23 -2.05 0.83 6.89
CA GLN A 23 -1.62 2.22 6.99
C GLN A 23 -0.10 2.30 7.18
N TRP A 24 0.52 3.30 6.55
CA TRP A 24 1.91 3.66 6.82
C TRP A 24 2.01 4.61 8.01
N VAL A 25 2.87 4.27 8.97
CA VAL A 25 3.11 5.04 10.19
C VAL A 25 4.60 5.31 10.40
N HIS A 26 4.91 6.44 11.04
CA HIS A 26 6.26 6.82 11.44
C HIS A 26 6.23 7.30 12.90
N PRO A 27 7.21 6.93 13.75
CA PRO A 27 7.17 7.25 15.19
C PRO A 27 7.16 8.75 15.52
N THR A 28 7.77 9.57 14.66
CA THR A 28 8.00 11.01 14.92
C THR A 28 7.53 11.94 13.81
N LYS A 29 6.99 11.40 12.70
CA LYS A 29 6.62 12.21 11.53
C LYS A 29 5.10 12.14 11.33
N PRO A 30 4.47 13.23 10.88
CA PRO A 30 3.04 13.23 10.56
C PRO A 30 2.77 12.34 9.34
N SER A 31 1.61 11.68 9.31
CA SER A 31 1.22 10.78 8.22
C SER A 31 1.23 11.46 6.84
N ASP A 32 0.90 12.74 6.77
CA ASP A 32 0.90 13.53 5.51
C ASP A 32 2.29 13.66 4.89
N SER A 33 3.36 13.46 5.67
CA SER A 33 4.73 13.47 5.15
C SER A 33 5.09 12.20 4.36
N PHE A 34 4.31 11.11 4.51
CA PHE A 34 4.57 9.83 3.86
C PHE A 34 4.70 9.97 2.35
N THR A 35 3.74 10.63 1.70
CA THR A 35 3.71 10.79 0.24
C THR A 35 4.95 11.52 -0.26
N SER A 36 5.36 12.58 0.43
CA SER A 36 6.55 13.34 0.04
C SER A 36 7.82 12.48 0.15
N GLU A 37 7.98 11.71 1.23
CA GLU A 37 9.15 10.85 1.40
C GLU A 37 9.14 9.65 0.46
N TYR A 38 7.97 9.08 0.18
CA TYR A 38 7.80 8.01 -0.80
C TYR A 38 8.21 8.49 -2.19
N ASN A 39 7.74 9.67 -2.60
CA ASN A 39 8.10 10.27 -3.88
C ASN A 39 9.61 10.52 -3.99
N LYS A 40 10.24 10.98 -2.90
CA LYS A 40 11.70 11.17 -2.86
C LYS A 40 12.43 9.83 -3.04
N CYS A 41 12.04 8.79 -2.30
CA CYS A 41 12.60 7.45 -2.44
C CYS A 41 12.44 6.92 -3.88
N GLN A 42 11.27 7.10 -4.50
CA GLN A 42 11.03 6.68 -5.87
C GLN A 42 11.93 7.41 -6.86
N GLN A 43 12.12 8.72 -6.71
CA GLN A 43 13.04 9.50 -7.56
C GLN A 43 14.49 9.06 -7.41
N ASP A 44 14.93 8.76 -6.18
CA ASP A 44 16.28 8.28 -5.92
C ASP A 44 16.52 6.89 -6.55
N VAL A 45 15.52 6.01 -6.50
CA VAL A 45 15.56 4.67 -7.11
C VAL A 45 15.63 4.75 -8.64
N VAL A 46 14.83 5.62 -9.28
CA VAL A 46 14.84 5.79 -10.75
C VAL A 46 16.19 6.32 -11.25
N ARG A 47 16.92 7.05 -10.41
CA ARG A 47 18.26 7.56 -10.73
C ARG A 47 19.36 6.49 -10.61
N ASP A 48 19.09 5.36 -9.94
CA ASP A 48 20.06 4.27 -9.83
C ASP A 48 20.24 3.58 -11.20
N PRO A 49 21.45 3.59 -11.79
CA PRO A 49 21.72 2.92 -13.06
C PRO A 49 21.36 1.42 -13.06
N LYS A 50 21.42 0.75 -11.89
CA LYS A 50 21.04 -0.66 -11.75
C LYS A 50 19.54 -0.89 -11.93
N MET A 51 18.73 0.13 -11.67
CA MET A 51 17.28 0.08 -11.75
C MET A 51 16.75 0.52 -13.13
N GLN A 52 17.61 1.00 -14.03
CA GLN A 52 17.22 1.46 -15.37
C GLN A 52 16.88 0.32 -16.35
N GLN A 53 16.96 -0.94 -15.92
CA GLN A 53 16.59 -2.11 -16.73
C GLN A 53 15.06 -2.26 -16.93
N GLY A 54 14.26 -1.31 -16.47
CA GLY A 54 12.81 -1.23 -16.76
C GLY A 54 11.93 -2.18 -15.94
N SER A 55 12.49 -2.93 -14.99
CA SER A 55 11.70 -3.83 -14.14
C SER A 55 10.95 -3.05 -13.06
N GLN A 56 9.65 -2.85 -13.28
CA GLN A 56 8.77 -2.14 -12.34
C GLN A 56 8.78 -2.77 -10.94
N LEU A 57 8.83 -4.10 -10.85
CA LEU A 57 8.86 -4.80 -9.57
C LEU A 57 10.14 -4.47 -8.77
N LEU A 58 11.29 -4.32 -9.45
CA LEU A 58 12.53 -3.94 -8.79
C LEU A 58 12.48 -2.50 -8.28
N LEU A 59 11.87 -1.58 -9.04
CA LEU A 59 11.67 -0.20 -8.59
C LEU A 59 10.78 -0.14 -7.35
N ILE A 60 9.67 -0.89 -7.33
CA ILE A 60 8.75 -0.94 -6.20
C ILE A 60 9.48 -1.47 -4.96
N ASN A 61 10.15 -2.62 -5.07
CA ASN A 61 10.89 -3.23 -3.96
C ASN A 61 12.00 -2.31 -3.42
N ALA A 62 12.72 -1.63 -4.30
CA ALA A 62 13.76 -0.68 -3.90
C ALA A 62 13.17 0.56 -3.20
N THR A 63 12.04 1.06 -3.67
CA THR A 63 11.33 2.20 -3.07
C THR A 63 10.80 1.83 -1.68
N GLU A 64 10.21 0.65 -1.53
CA GLU A 64 9.76 0.12 -0.23
C GLU A 64 10.92 -0.01 0.76
N ARG A 65 12.06 -0.57 0.33
CA ARG A 65 13.27 -0.65 1.17
C ARG A 65 13.77 0.71 1.60
N CYS A 66 13.71 1.72 0.73
CA CYS A 66 14.07 3.10 1.08
C CYS A 66 13.16 3.66 2.17
N ILE A 67 11.84 3.50 2.02
CA ILE A 67 10.85 3.98 2.98
C ILE A 67 10.98 3.26 4.34
N LEU A 68 11.23 1.95 4.32
CA LEU A 68 11.51 1.19 5.55
C LEU A 68 12.78 1.70 6.26
N LYS A 69 13.82 2.07 5.52
CA LYS A 69 15.04 2.70 6.08
C LYS A 69 14.79 4.08 6.67
N GLN A 70 13.83 4.83 6.12
CA GLN A 70 13.40 6.12 6.66
C GLN A 70 12.59 5.99 7.95
N GLY A 71 12.29 4.77 8.42
CA GLY A 71 11.58 4.51 9.68
C GLY A 71 10.08 4.29 9.53
N TRP A 72 9.54 4.38 8.31
CA TRP A 72 8.14 4.07 8.05
C TRP A 72 7.86 2.59 8.18
N ARG A 73 6.68 2.24 8.69
CA ARG A 73 6.21 0.86 8.82
C ARG A 73 4.78 0.77 8.32
N MET A 74 4.45 -0.33 7.67
CA MET A 74 3.07 -0.66 7.33
C MET A 74 2.50 -1.42 8.51
N ILE A 75 1.37 -0.94 9.04
CA ILE A 75 0.61 -1.61 10.08
C ILE A 75 -0.75 -1.99 9.52
N GLU A 76 -1.24 -3.14 9.93
CA GLU A 76 -2.64 -3.52 9.74
C GLU A 76 -3.46 -2.84 10.83
N GLN A 77 -4.50 -2.11 10.43
CA GLN A 77 -5.47 -1.60 11.38
C GLN A 77 -6.51 -2.68 11.64
N GLU A 78 -6.50 -3.21 12.85
CA GLU A 78 -7.63 -4.01 13.33
C GLU A 78 -8.85 -3.09 13.44
N LYS A 79 -9.95 -3.53 12.83
CA LYS A 79 -11.23 -2.81 12.75
C LYS A 79 -12.04 -2.95 14.03
#